data_AF-A0A496P1S2-F1
#
_entry.id   AF-A0A496P1S2-F1
#
_cell.length_a   1.000
_cell.length_b   1.000
_cell.length_c   1.000
_cell.angle_alpha   90.00
_cell.angle_beta   90.00
_cell.angle_gamma   90.00
#
_symmetry.space_group_name_H-M   'P 1'
#
loop_
_entity.id
_entity.type
_entity.pdbx_description
1 polymer ?
#
loop_
_entity_poly.entity_id
_entity_poly.type
_entity_poly.pdbx_seq_one_letter_code
_entity_poly.pdbx_strand_id
1 'polypeptide(L)' 'MRQLKITKQVTNRETASLDKYLQEIGKVELITADEEVILAQKIRSGDKVALEKLIKANLRFVVSVSKQYQNQGLS' A
#
# COMPACT_ATOMS: atom_id res chain seq x y z
N MET A 1 33.94 2.10 36.96
CA MET A 1 32.64 2.62 36.48
C MET A 1 32.43 2.13 35.05
N ARG A 2 31.36 1.37 34.79
CA ARG A 2 31.17 0.64 33.51
C ARG A 2 30.55 1.59 32.49
N GLN A 3 31.23 1.80 31.36
CA GLN A 3 30.79 2.70 30.31
C GLN A 3 29.61 2.07 29.56
N LEU A 4 28.40 2.60 29.77
CA LEU A 4 27.22 2.19 29.02
C LEU A 4 27.32 2.75 27.60
N LYS A 5 27.80 1.92 26.65
CA LYS A 5 27.66 2.19 25.22
C LYS A 5 26.18 2.02 24.88
N ILE A 6 25.44 3.12 24.81
CA ILE A 6 24.11 3.12 24.22
C ILE A 6 24.31 2.99 22.70
N THR A 7 24.37 1.75 22.22
CA THR A 7 24.26 1.48 20.80
C THR A 7 22.88 1.98 20.39
N LYS A 8 22.82 2.98 19.50
CA LYS A 8 21.59 3.46 18.88
C LYS A 8 20.92 2.26 18.19
N GLN A 9 20.01 1.58 18.89
CA GLN A 9 19.04 0.70 18.25
C GLN A 9 18.03 1.59 17.54
N VAL A 10 18.45 2.18 16.42
CA VAL A 10 17.50 2.72 15.44
C VAL A 10 16.99 1.48 14.71
N THR A 11 16.03 0.78 15.31
CA THR A 11 15.18 -0.09 14.49
C THR A 11 14.56 0.84 13.47
N ASN A 12 14.89 0.65 12.19
CA ASN A 12 14.45 1.47 11.07
C ASN A 12 12.92 1.34 10.94
N ARG A 13 12.17 2.04 11.80
CA ARG A 13 10.72 1.87 11.99
C ARG A 13 9.96 2.20 10.70
N GLU A 14 10.45 3.17 9.95
CA GLU A 14 9.87 3.57 8.65
C GLU A 14 9.88 2.41 7.65
N THR A 15 10.98 1.66 7.58
CA THR A 15 11.10 0.49 6.71
C THR A 15 10.18 -0.63 7.19
N ALA A 16 10.12 -0.88 8.50
CA ALA A 16 9.24 -1.93 9.04
C ALA A 16 7.74 -1.64 8.81
N SER A 17 7.31 -0.37 8.92
CA SER A 17 5.92 0.02 8.61
C SER A 17 5.60 -0.07 7.12
N LEU A 18 6.55 0.35 6.27
CA LEU A 18 6.38 0.28 4.82
C LEU A 18 6.33 -1.17 4.35
N ASP A 19 7.23 -2.02 4.82
CA ASP A 19 7.28 -3.44 4.46
C ASP A 19 5.98 -4.15 4.85
N LYS A 20 5.44 -3.84 6.05
CA LYS A 20 4.14 -4.35 6.47
C LYS A 20 3.02 -3.92 5.53
N TYR A 21 2.96 -2.64 5.17
CA TYR A 21 1.97 -2.13 4.22
C TYR A 21 2.07 -2.82 2.85
N LEU A 22 3.29 -2.94 2.31
CA LEU A 22 3.56 -3.62 1.05
C LEU A 22 3.12 -5.09 1.08
N GLN A 23 3.34 -5.78 2.20
CA GLN A 23 2.84 -7.14 2.40
C GLN A 23 1.32 -7.21 2.48
N GLU A 24 0.66 -6.25 3.14
CA GLU A 24 -0.80 -6.20 3.26
C GLU A 24 -1.48 -5.98 1.91
N ILE A 25 -1.03 -5.01 1.11
CA ILE A 25 -1.59 -4.76 -0.22
C ILE A 25 -1.27 -5.90 -1.21
N GLY A 26 -0.18 -6.63 -0.98
CA GLY A 26 0.20 -7.80 -1.78
C GLY A 26 -0.74 -9.00 -1.61
N LYS A 27 -1.47 -9.08 -0.49
CA LYS A 27 -2.45 -10.14 -0.21
C LYS A 27 -3.81 -9.89 -0.87
N VAL A 28 -4.06 -8.68 -1.37
CA VAL A 28 -5.31 -8.36 -2.05
C VAL A 28 -5.31 -9.01 -3.43
N GLU A 29 -6.37 -9.77 -3.72
CA GLU A 29 -6.57 -10.41 -5.01
C GLU A 29 -6.73 -9.38 -6.13
N LEU A 30 -6.16 -9.70 -7.29
CA LEU A 30 -6.35 -8.90 -8.48
C LEU A 30 -7.76 -9.11 -9.02
N ILE A 31 -8.40 -8.03 -9.44
CA ILE A 31 -9.70 -8.10 -10.10
C ILE A 31 -9.51 -8.27 -11.61
N THR A 32 -10.45 -8.96 -12.23
CA THR A 32 -10.56 -9.05 -13.69
C THR A 32 -11.20 -7.79 -14.27
N ALA A 33 -11.05 -7.59 -15.59
CA ALA A 33 -11.68 -6.47 -16.29
C ALA A 33 -13.22 -6.51 -16.18
N ASP A 34 -13.82 -7.70 -16.22
CA ASP A 34 -15.27 -7.87 -16.08
C ASP A 34 -15.74 -7.50 -14.67
N GLU A 35 -14.99 -7.90 -13.63
CA GLU A 35 -15.28 -7.49 -12.26
C GLU A 35 -15.16 -5.98 -12.07
N GLU A 36 -14.19 -5.33 -12.72
CA GLU A 36 -14.04 -3.88 -12.67
C GLU A 36 -15.28 -3.16 -13.21
N VAL A 37 -15.84 -3.63 -14.35
CA VAL A 37 -17.08 -3.09 -14.92
C VAL A 37 -18.24 -3.23 -13.93
N ILE A 38 -18.38 -4.40 -13.30
CA ILE A 38 -19.44 -4.67 -12.31
C ILE A 38 -19.27 -3.75 -11.09
N LEU A 39 -18.05 -3.59 -10.59
CA LEU A 39 -17.76 -2.71 -9.45
C LEU A 39 -18.06 -1.26 -9.81
N ALA A 40 -17.66 -0.78 -10.99
CA ALA A 40 -17.92 0.57 -11.44
C ALA A 40 -19.43 0.88 -11.53
N GLN A 41 -20.25 -0.06 -11.98
CA GLN A 41 -21.71 0.08 -11.98
C GLN A 41 -22.27 0.22 -10.56
N LYS A 42 -21.82 -0.62 -9.62
CA LYS A 42 -22.24 -0.56 -8.21
C LYS A 42 -21.81 0.74 -7.53
N ILE A 43 -20.58 1.21 -7.79
CA ILE A 43 -20.06 2.47 -7.28
C ILE A 43 -20.92 3.65 -7.74
N ARG A 44 -21.35 3.64 -9.01
CA ARG A 44 -22.26 4.67 -9.55
C ARG A 44 -23.60 4.72 -8.81
N SER A 45 -24.07 3.58 -8.32
CA SER A 45 -25.27 3.46 -7.49
C SER A 45 -25.03 3.81 -6.01
N GLY A 46 -23.82 4.22 -5.64
CA GLY A 46 -23.46 4.63 -4.26
C GLY A 46 -22.91 3.52 -3.37
N ASP A 47 -22.56 2.36 -3.94
CA ASP A 47 -22.00 1.24 -3.17
C ASP A 47 -20.56 1.53 -2.71
N LYS A 48 -20.43 1.85 -1.42
CA LYS A 48 -19.13 2.12 -0.77
C LYS A 48 -18.27 0.87 -0.64
N VAL A 49 -18.85 -0.32 -0.53
CA VAL A 49 -18.10 -1.57 -0.43
C VAL A 49 -17.45 -1.89 -1.77
N ALA A 50 -18.19 -1.69 -2.87
CA ALA A 50 -17.64 -1.80 -4.21
C ALA A 50 -16.48 -0.81 -4.44
N LEU A 51 -16.62 0.43 -3.95
CA LEU A 51 -15.56 1.44 -4.02
C LEU A 51 -14.30 0.98 -3.27
N GLU A 52 -14.45 0.53 -2.03
CA GLU A 52 -13.32 0.03 -1.25
C GLU A 52 -12.65 -1.18 -1.90
N LYS A 53 -13.43 -2.13 -2.46
CA LYS A 53 -12.88 -3.29 -3.17
C LYS A 53 -12.05 -2.85 -4.37
N LEU A 54 -12.57 -1.94 -5.18
CA LEU A 54 -11.87 -1.41 -6.36
C LEU A 54 -10.57 -0.69 -5.98
N ILE A 55 -10.61 0.15 -4.93
CA ILE A 55 -9.42 0.85 -4.43
C ILE A 55 -8.37 -0.16 -3.96
N LYS A 56 -8.75 -1.10 -3.08
CA LYS A 56 -7.82 -2.08 -2.48
C LYS A 56 -7.15 -2.94 -3.55
N ALA A 57 -7.90 -3.39 -4.57
CA ALA A 57 -7.36 -4.18 -5.68
C ALA A 57 -6.29 -3.42 -6.50
N ASN A 58 -6.38 -2.09 -6.56
CA ASN A 58 -5.48 -1.24 -7.33
C ASN A 58 -4.31 -0.64 -6.54
N LEU A 59 -4.21 -0.88 -5.22
CA LEU A 59 -3.11 -0.31 -4.40
C LEU A 59 -1.72 -0.75 -4.88
N ARG A 60 -1.59 -1.98 -5.38
CA ARG A 60 -0.33 -2.49 -5.95
C ARG A 60 0.10 -1.70 -7.19
N PHE A 61 -0.85 -1.32 -8.03
CA PHE A 61 -0.59 -0.50 -9.22
C PHE A 61 -0.08 0.89 -8.81
N VAL A 62 -0.76 1.55 -7.87
CA VAL A 62 -0.33 2.86 -7.35
C VAL A 62 1.12 2.80 -6.85
N VAL A 63 1.46 1.81 -6.02
CA VAL A 63 2.84 1.64 -5.54
C VAL A 63 3.82 1.39 -6.68
N SER A 64 3.46 0.62 -7.71
CA SER A 64 4.35 0.38 -8.86
C SER A 64 4.65 1.66 -9.65
N VAL A 65 3.66 2.55 -9.81
CA VAL A 65 3.84 3.85 -10.47
C VAL A 65 4.65 4.78 -9.58
N SER A 66 4.30 4.90 -8.30
CA SER A 66 5.00 5.77 -7.35
C SER A 66 6.48 5.42 -7.19
N LYS A 67 6.85 4.13 -7.26
CA LYS A 67 8.26 3.69 -7.23
C LYS A 67 9.11 4.28 -8.36
N GLN A 68 8.51 4.62 -9.52
CA GLN A 68 9.23 5.25 -10.63
C GLN A 68 9.67 6.69 -10.29
N TYR A 69 9.03 7.32 -9.31
CA TYR A 69 9.35 8.67 -8.84
C TYR A 69 10.22 8.67 -7.57
N GLN A 70 10.62 7.49 -7.09
CA GLN A 70 11.50 7.39 -5.94
C GLN A 70 12.84 8.09 -6.23
N ASN A 71 13.38 8.80 -5.24
CA ASN A 71 14.61 9.61 -5.33
C ASN A 71 14.50 10.93 -6.12
N GLN A 72 13.29 11.38 -6.47
CA GLN A 72 13.06 12.71 -7.07
C GLN A 72 12.73 13.79 -6.02
N GLY A 73 13.10 13.58 -4.75
CA GLY A 73 12.83 14.53 -3.65
C GLY A 73 11.40 14.48 -3.08
N LEU A 74 10.61 13.48 -3.48
CA LEU A 74 9.28 13.21 -2.94
C LEU A 74 9.38 12.10 -1.89
N SER A 75 8.88 12.37 -0.68
CA SER A 75 8.80 11.43 0.44
C SER A 75 7.40 11.40 1.04
#